data_AF-W2CJI1-F1
#
_entry.id   AF-W2CJI1-F1
#
_cell.length_a   1.000
_cell.length_b   1.000
_cell.length_c   1.000
_cell.angle_alpha   90.00
_cell.angle_beta   90.00
_cell.angle_gamma   90.00
#
_symmetry.space_group_name_H-M   'P 1'
#
loop_
_entity.id
_entity.type
_entity.pdbx_description
1 polymer ?
#
loop_
_entity_poly.entity_id
_entity_poly.type
_entity_poly.pdbx_seq_one_letter_code
_entity_poly.pdbx_strand_id
1 'polypeptide(L)' 'ERRKTAELSLIAREVFRERDRLSHDELLRLIMQTVEVKERTAKDYIRHMQESGLIELQKDNHYTLKK' A
#
# COMPACT_ATOMS: atom_id res chain seq x y z
N GLU A 1 18.05 -5.94 -6.29
CA GLU A 1 16.92 -5.40 -5.49
C GLU A 1 15.72 -4.89 -6.31
N ARG A 2 15.69 -5.03 -7.65
CA ARG A 2 14.56 -4.57 -8.50
C ARG A 2 13.25 -5.37 -8.37
N ARG A 3 13.29 -6.59 -7.82
CA ARG A 3 12.10 -7.46 -7.70
C ARG A 3 11.11 -6.98 -6.63
N LYS A 4 11.62 -6.47 -5.50
CA LYS A 4 10.79 -5.98 -4.38
C LYS A 4 9.93 -4.78 -4.77
N THR A 5 10.47 -3.84 -5.55
CA THR A 5 9.71 -2.66 -5.98
C THR A 5 8.59 -3.03 -6.95
N ALA A 6 8.84 -3.97 -7.87
CA ALA A 6 7.83 -4.43 -8.81
C ALA A 6 6.64 -5.14 -8.11
N GLU A 7 6.93 -5.96 -7.09
CA GLU A 7 5.90 -6.58 -6.25
C GLU A 7 5.08 -5.52 -5.49
N LEU A 8 5.73 -4.56 -4.83
CA LEU A 8 5.03 -3.50 -4.11
C LEU A 8 4.12 -2.67 -5.03
N SER A 9 4.57 -2.38 -6.25
CA SER A 9 3.73 -1.67 -7.23
C SER A 9 2.50 -2.48 -7.66
N LEU A 10 2.63 -3.80 -7.81
CA LEU A 10 1.50 -4.69 -8.14
C LEU A 10 0.52 -4.77 -6.97
N ILE A 11 1.02 -4.95 -5.74
CA ILE A 11 0.20 -5.00 -4.52
C ILE A 11 -0.55 -3.68 -4.35
N ALA A 12 0.13 -2.54 -4.49
CA ALA A 12 -0.52 -1.23 -4.41
C ALA A 12 -1.63 -1.11 -5.47
N ARG A 13 -1.36 -1.47 -6.73
CA ARG A 13 -2.38 -1.46 -7.78
C ARG A 13 -3.58 -2.34 -7.48
N GLU A 14 -3.37 -3.55 -6.95
CA GLU A 14 -4.47 -4.45 -6.59
C GLU A 14 -5.26 -3.93 -5.39
N VAL A 15 -4.60 -3.44 -4.35
CA VAL A 15 -5.25 -2.92 -3.14
C VAL A 15 -6.10 -1.68 -3.42
N PHE A 16 -5.61 -0.78 -4.29
CA PHE A 16 -6.33 0.43 -4.68
C PHE A 16 -7.25 0.22 -5.90
N ARG A 17 -7.37 -1.01 -6.42
CA ARG A 17 -8.18 -1.30 -7.62
C ARG A 17 -9.66 -1.00 -7.42
N GLU A 18 -10.19 -1.28 -6.23
CA GLU A 18 -11.60 -1.06 -5.89
C GLU A 18 -11.85 0.31 -5.23
N ARG A 19 -10.82 0.90 -4.62
CA ARG A 19 -10.90 2.20 -3.92
C ARG A 19 -9.64 3.01 -4.15
N ASP A 20 -9.80 4.19 -4.76
CA ASP A 20 -8.70 5.15 -4.97
C ASP A 20 -8.17 5.78 -3.67
N ARG A 21 -8.96 5.75 -2.58
CA ARG A 21 -8.63 6.35 -1.28
C ARG A 21 -8.90 5.36 -0.16
N LEU A 22 -7.90 5.15 0.69
CA LEU A 22 -7.96 4.21 1.81
C LEU A 22 -7.38 4.86 3.07
N SER A 23 -8.06 4.71 4.21
CA SER A 23 -7.47 5.06 5.50
C SER A 23 -6.30 4.13 5.83
N HIS A 24 -5.45 4.47 6.81
CA HIS A 24 -4.36 3.59 7.23
C HIS A 24 -4.88 2.18 7.59
N ASP A 25 -5.96 2.09 8.36
CA ASP A 25 -6.47 0.80 8.85
C ASP A 25 -7.03 -0.06 7.70
N GLU A 26 -7.74 0.56 6.76
CA GLU A 26 -8.22 -0.13 5.55
C GLU A 26 -7.08 -0.60 4.66
N LEU A 27 -6.09 0.26 4.40
CA LEU A 27 -4.90 -0.08 3.61
C LEU A 27 -4.15 -1.26 4.24
N LEU A 28 -3.97 -1.22 5.56
CA LEU A 28 -3.31 -2.26 6.34
C LEU A 28 -4.05 -3.60 6.21
N ARG A 29 -5.36 -3.61 6.42
CA ARG A 29 -6.19 -4.82 6.30
C ARG A 29 -6.16 -5.39 4.88
N LEU A 30 -6.32 -4.54 3.86
CA LEU A 30 -6.32 -4.98 2.46
C LEU A 30 -4.98 -5.58 2.04
N ILE A 31 -3.85 -4.99 2.47
CA ILE A 31 -2.53 -5.57 2.21
C ILE A 31 -2.38 -6.92 2.91
N MET A 32 -2.80 -7.03 4.18
CA MET A 32 -2.75 -8.30 4.91
C MET A 32 -3.58 -9.40 4.22
N GLN A 33 -4.75 -9.05 3.69
CA GLN A 33 -5.63 -9.99 2.99
C GLN A 33 -5.12 -10.35 1.59
N THR A 34 -4.61 -9.38 0.84
CA THR A 34 -4.16 -9.58 -0.56
C THR A 34 -2.87 -10.38 -0.62
N VAL A 35 -1.96 -10.16 0.33
CA VAL A 35 -0.62 -10.77 0.35
C VAL A 35 -0.51 -11.89 1.40
N GLU A 36 -1.57 -12.12 2.18
CA GLU A 36 -1.62 -13.12 3.26
C GLU A 36 -0.47 -12.96 4.28
N VAL A 37 -0.19 -11.70 4.66
CA VAL A 37 0.88 -11.35 5.62
C VAL A 37 0.34 -10.86 6.95
N LYS A 38 1.18 -10.90 7.98
CA LYS A 38 0.86 -10.35 9.30
C LYS A 38 0.97 -8.82 9.30
N GLU A 39 0.30 -8.19 10.26
CA GLU A 39 0.25 -6.73 10.43
C GLU A 39 1.62 -6.06 10.37
N ARG A 40 2.62 -6.62 11.05
CA ARG A 40 4.00 -6.10 11.04
C ARG A 40 4.54 -5.95 9.62
N THR A 41 4.41 -7.00 8.80
CA THR A 41 4.90 -7.02 7.42
C THR A 41 4.09 -6.07 6.53
N ALA A 42 2.77 -5.99 6.74
CA ALA A 42 1.94 -5.05 6.01
C ALA A 42 2.31 -3.59 6.31
N LYS A 43 2.64 -3.26 7.56
CA LYS A 43 3.16 -1.93 7.94
C LYS A 43 4.50 -1.62 7.25
N ASP A 44 5.41 -2.59 7.21
CA ASP A 44 6.67 -2.46 6.45
C ASP A 44 6.40 -2.20 4.95
N TYR A 45 5.41 -2.87 4.36
CA TYR A 45 5.03 -2.62 2.97
C TYR A 45 4.45 -1.22 2.74
N ILE A 46 3.54 -0.74 3.59
CA ILE A 46 3.00 0.63 3.48
C ILE A 46 4.14 1.64 3.55
N ARG A 47 5.05 1.47 4.51
CA ARG A 47 6.24 2.33 4.66
C ARG A 47 7.08 2.32 3.39
N HIS A 48 7.42 1.14 2.87
CA HIS A 48 8.22 1.04 1.66
C HIS A 48 7.52 1.57 0.40
N MET A 49 6.21 1.40 0.28
CA MET A 49 5.41 1.99 -0.80
C MET A 49 5.44 3.53 -0.73
N GLN A 50 5.35 4.11 0.47
CA GLN A 50 5.45 5.54 0.68
C GLN A 50 6.86 6.06 0.40
N GLU A 51 7.90 5.39 0.92
CA GLU A 51 9.31 5.73 0.68
C GLU A 51 9.69 5.62 -0.81
N SER A 52 9.11 4.66 -1.53
CA SER A 52 9.31 4.48 -2.97
C SER A 52 8.46 5.45 -3.81
N GLY A 53 7.58 6.24 -3.18
CA GLY A 53 6.68 7.16 -3.86
C GLY A 53 5.55 6.49 -4.65
N LEU A 54 5.20 5.24 -4.34
CA LEU A 54 4.07 4.53 -4.97
C LEU A 54 2.73 5.02 -4.41
N ILE A 55 2.70 5.39 -3.13
CA ILE A 55 1.53 5.94 -2.47
C ILE A 55 1.88 7.27 -1.79
N GLU A 56 0.87 8.11 -1.62
CA GLU A 56 1.00 9.39 -0.91
C GLU A 56 -0.12 9.54 0.14
N LEU A 57 0.21 10.19 1.25
CA LEU A 57 -0.77 10.55 2.28
C LEU A 57 -1.39 11.90 1.92
N GLN A 58 -2.70 11.90 1.72
CA GLN A 58 -3.49 13.10 1.47
C GLN A 58 -3.77 13.86 2.77
N LYS A 59 -4.16 15.14 2.63
CA LYS A 59 -4.42 16.05 3.77
C LYS A 59 -5.55 15.59 4.71
N ASP A 60 -6.41 14.70 4.23
CA ASP A 60 -7.52 14.10 4.97
C ASP A 60 -7.16 12.75 5.62
N ASN A 61 -5.86 12.45 5.78
CA ASN A 61 -5.34 11.21 6.37
C ASN A 61 -5.68 9.93 5.61
N HIS A 62 -5.98 10.02 4.31
CA HIS A 62 -6.16 8.87 3.44
C HIS A 62 -4.95 8.70 2.52
N TYR A 63 -4.58 7.46 2.27
CA TYR A 63 -3.57 7.10 1.27
C TYR A 63 -4.21 7.01 -0.11
N THR A 64 -3.47 7.43 -1.12
CA THR A 64 -3.82 7.29 -2.54
C THR A 64 -2.63 6.78 -3.33
N LEU A 65 -2.89 6.06 -4.42
CA LEU A 65 -1.87 5.76 -5.42
C LEU A 65 -1.35 7.05 -6.06
N LYS A 66 -0.02 7.19 -6.11
CA LYS A 66 0.60 8.28 -6.85
C LYS A 66 0.50 7.95 -8.35
N LYS A 67 -0.12 8.85 -9.12
CA LYS A 67 -0.30 8.71 -10.57
C LYS A 67 0.97 9.08 -11.33
#